data_AF-A0A1G5C033-F1
#
_entry.id   AF-A0A1G5C033-F1
#
_cell.length_a   1.000
_cell.length_b   1.000
_cell.length_c   1.000
_cell.angle_alpha   90.00
_cell.angle_beta   90.00
_cell.angle_gamma   90.00
#
_symmetry.space_group_name_H-M   'P 1'
#
loop_
_entity.id
_entity.type
_entity.pdbx_description
1 polymer ?
#
loop_
_entity_poly.entity_id
_entity_poly.type
_entity_poly.pdbx_seq_one_letter_code
_entity_poly.pdbx_strand_id
1 'polypeptide(L)'
;MQINWLLLTEGPGGLPIPTYGNYGGPNWTGGEFVGDDEPGDYTVPPEDSLDALFRRHDRAYDQPDTLLRAQADLQLIKGILRQSPDEVTGEGDLYAGGAALAMLYQIAVVNGRPELLATVDVQTIIESAIDRIEEGSISPEPQEVAALTEWLQQTAAVLTAQDDPILTLAAQRLLDLSSRLAGTDDPSIPITLTEDAFSFVFGEASVSPGDVIDGITDIWSSETLTEFAAAHHEALPEIREHLLDFLPKKLDFHADLGDFTL
;
A
#
# COMPACT_ATOMS: atom_id res chain seq x y z
N MET A 1 -5.25 9.06 -14.95
CA MET A 1 -5.51 10.31 -14.21
C MET A 1 -4.29 11.20 -14.19
N GLN A 2 -4.44 12.47 -13.82
CA GLN A 2 -3.31 13.39 -13.64
C GLN A 2 -3.06 13.66 -12.14
N ILE A 3 -1.79 13.81 -11.80
CA ILE A 3 -1.32 14.35 -10.52
C ILE A 3 -1.69 15.83 -10.48
N ASN A 4 -2.26 16.26 -9.36
CA ASN A 4 -2.51 17.67 -9.10
C ASN A 4 -1.29 18.31 -8.44
N TRP A 5 -0.40 18.84 -9.28
CA TRP A 5 0.81 19.55 -8.86
C TRP A 5 0.55 20.90 -8.16
N LEU A 6 -0.69 21.41 -8.22
CA LEU A 6 -1.06 22.70 -7.62
C LEU A 6 -1.65 22.55 -6.22
N LEU A 7 -2.15 21.36 -5.88
CA LEU A 7 -2.63 21.03 -4.55
C LEU A 7 -1.60 20.14 -3.87
N LEU A 8 -0.75 20.80 -3.08
CA LEU A 8 0.31 20.15 -2.32
C LEU A 8 -0.13 20.01 -0.87
N THR A 9 0.20 18.87 -0.27
CA THR A 9 0.05 18.60 1.15
C THR A 9 1.41 18.43 1.80
N GLU A 10 1.48 18.72 3.11
CA GLU A 10 2.70 18.58 3.87
C GLU A 10 2.85 17.13 4.32
N GLY A 11 3.73 16.39 3.64
CA GLY A 11 4.14 15.05 4.00
C GLY A 11 5.12 15.01 5.17
N PRO A 12 5.55 13.81 5.58
CA PRO A 12 6.53 13.64 6.66
C PRO A 12 7.78 14.48 6.42
N GLY A 13 8.20 15.25 7.44
CA GLY A 13 9.38 16.10 7.36
C GLY A 13 9.18 17.41 6.58
N GLY A 14 7.94 17.81 6.29
CA GLY A 14 7.65 19.06 5.58
C GLY A 14 7.68 18.94 4.06
N LEU A 15 7.71 17.71 3.53
CA LEU A 15 7.85 17.44 2.11
C LEU A 15 6.53 17.74 1.38
N PRO A 16 6.49 18.63 0.38
CA PRO A 16 5.28 18.84 -0.40
C PRO A 16 4.98 17.59 -1.25
N ILE A 17 3.82 16.98 -1.02
CA ILE A 17 3.33 15.83 -1.78
C ILE A 17 2.13 16.30 -2.60
N PRO A 18 2.10 16.11 -3.93
CA PRO A 18 0.93 16.47 -4.72
C PRO A 18 -0.23 15.50 -4.47
N THR A 19 -1.45 15.89 -4.82
CA THR A 19 -2.61 15.00 -4.73
C THR A 19 -2.85 14.22 -6.03
N TYR A 20 -3.55 13.10 -5.95
CA TYR A 20 -3.88 12.24 -7.09
C TYR A 20 -5.33 11.77 -6.99
N GLY A 21 -6.14 12.03 -8.03
CA GLY A 21 -7.56 11.70 -8.01
C GLY A 21 -8.27 12.29 -6.79
N ASN A 22 -9.19 11.53 -6.21
CA ASN A 22 -9.96 11.95 -5.04
C ASN A 22 -9.35 11.51 -3.71
N TYR A 23 -8.36 10.63 -3.68
CA TYR A 23 -7.89 9.97 -2.45
C TYR A 23 -6.36 9.87 -2.32
N GLY A 24 -5.59 10.14 -3.38
CA GLY A 24 -4.14 10.12 -3.30
C GLY A 24 -3.60 11.37 -2.64
N GLY A 25 -2.98 11.23 -1.47
CA GLY A 25 -2.18 12.27 -0.82
C GLY A 25 -2.48 12.38 0.68
N PRO A 26 -1.51 12.80 1.50
CA PRO A 26 -1.75 13.08 2.91
C PRO A 26 -2.94 14.03 3.14
N ASN A 27 -3.90 13.60 3.96
CA ASN A 27 -5.10 14.36 4.32
C ASN A 27 -5.97 14.78 3.11
N TRP A 28 -5.83 14.13 1.96
CA TRP A 28 -6.63 14.38 0.77
C TRP A 28 -7.60 13.22 0.54
N THR A 29 -8.87 13.41 0.90
CA THR A 29 -9.87 12.34 0.86
C THR A 29 -11.20 12.87 0.34
N GLY A 30 -11.76 12.19 -0.67
CA GLY A 30 -12.99 12.63 -1.33
C GLY A 30 -12.84 13.90 -2.18
N GLY A 31 -11.61 14.24 -2.60
CA GLY A 31 -11.34 15.44 -3.38
C GLY A 31 -11.25 16.73 -2.54
N GLU A 32 -11.12 16.62 -1.22
CA GLU A 32 -10.99 17.74 -0.30
C GLU A 32 -9.90 17.46 0.76
N PHE A 33 -9.36 18.53 1.35
CA PHE A 33 -8.46 18.41 2.51
C PHE A 33 -9.26 18.20 3.78
N VAL A 34 -8.90 17.18 4.55
CA VAL A 34 -9.51 16.85 5.84
C VAL A 34 -8.51 17.07 6.98
N GLY A 35 -8.99 17.39 8.18
CA GLY A 35 -8.13 17.46 9.36
C GLY A 35 -7.66 16.08 9.83
N ASP A 36 -6.56 16.01 10.60
CA ASP A 36 -5.97 14.75 11.09
C ASP A 36 -6.95 13.87 11.90
N ASP A 37 -7.97 14.49 12.51
CA ASP A 37 -8.99 13.82 13.33
C ASP A 37 -10.38 13.81 12.66
N GLU A 38 -10.49 14.31 11.42
CA GLU A 38 -11.75 14.41 10.69
C GLU A 38 -11.85 13.26 9.67
N PRO A 39 -12.90 12.41 9.74
CA PRO A 39 -13.08 11.35 8.76
C PRO A 39 -13.40 11.96 7.39
N GLY A 40 -12.84 11.37 6.34
CA GLY A 40 -13.07 11.87 4.98
C GLY A 40 -14.40 11.45 4.34
N ASP A 41 -14.79 12.13 3.25
CA ASP A 41 -15.97 11.75 2.47
C ASP A 41 -15.66 10.59 1.52
N TYR A 42 -15.99 9.38 1.96
CA TYR A 42 -15.79 8.18 1.18
C TYR A 42 -16.91 7.84 0.19
N THR A 43 -17.90 8.73 0.02
CA THR A 43 -19.00 8.55 -0.93
C THR A 43 -18.60 8.97 -2.35
N VAL A 44 -17.57 9.80 -2.48
CA VAL A 44 -17.01 10.22 -3.77
C VAL A 44 -16.41 9.00 -4.50
N PRO A 45 -16.77 8.73 -5.76
CA PRO A 45 -16.21 7.59 -6.48
C PRO A 45 -14.71 7.81 -6.77
N PRO A 46 -13.87 6.78 -6.66
CA PRO A 46 -12.49 6.86 -7.11
C PRO A 46 -12.46 7.02 -8.63
N GLU A 47 -11.48 7.76 -9.12
CA GLU A 47 -11.37 8.08 -10.55
C GLU A 47 -10.77 6.92 -11.37
N ASP A 48 -9.91 6.12 -10.76
CA ASP A 48 -9.35 4.91 -11.36
C ASP A 48 -9.01 3.82 -10.31
N SER A 49 -8.30 2.78 -10.74
CA SER A 49 -7.95 1.65 -9.88
C SER A 49 -6.94 2.01 -8.79
N LEU A 50 -6.04 2.95 -9.04
CA LEU A 50 -5.06 3.44 -8.06
C LEU A 50 -5.76 4.33 -7.03
N ASP A 51 -6.62 5.23 -7.48
CA ASP A 51 -7.43 6.06 -6.58
C ASP A 51 -8.35 5.20 -5.69
N ALA A 52 -8.83 4.06 -6.21
CA ALA A 52 -9.58 3.09 -5.41
C ALA A 52 -8.74 2.38 -4.34
N LEU A 53 -7.43 2.22 -4.57
CA LEU A 53 -6.49 1.73 -3.55
C LEU A 53 -6.29 2.76 -2.45
N PHE A 54 -6.07 4.04 -2.82
CA PHE A 54 -5.93 5.12 -1.86
C PHE A 54 -7.19 5.28 -1.00
N ARG A 55 -8.38 5.24 -1.59
CA ARG A 55 -9.63 5.28 -0.80
C ARG A 55 -9.71 4.18 0.25
N ARG A 56 -9.22 2.97 -0.04
CA ARG A 56 -9.19 1.87 0.94
C ARG A 56 -8.17 2.13 2.04
N HIS A 57 -7.02 2.70 1.68
CA HIS A 57 -5.97 3.10 2.61
C HIS A 57 -6.47 4.17 3.58
N ASP A 58 -7.06 5.26 3.08
CA ASP A 58 -7.63 6.34 3.89
C ASP A 58 -8.64 5.82 4.92
N ARG A 59 -9.59 4.97 4.49
CA ARG A 59 -10.59 4.37 5.41
C ARG A 59 -9.96 3.55 6.52
N ALA A 60 -8.83 2.89 6.25
CA ALA A 60 -8.10 2.12 7.26
C ALA A 60 -7.21 3.03 8.14
N TYR A 61 -6.92 4.25 7.69
CA TYR A 61 -6.17 5.26 8.42
C TYR A 61 -7.01 6.11 9.38
N ASP A 62 -8.34 6.11 9.21
CA ASP A 62 -9.38 6.72 10.05
C ASP A 62 -9.51 6.10 11.47
N GLN A 63 -8.36 5.82 12.08
CA GLN A 63 -8.22 5.23 13.40
C GLN A 63 -6.78 5.48 13.92
N PRO A 64 -6.55 5.53 15.25
CA PRO A 64 -5.25 5.93 15.82
C PRO A 64 -4.24 4.79 16.07
N ASP A 65 -4.63 3.53 15.88
CA ASP A 65 -3.76 2.36 16.07
C ASP A 65 -2.69 2.26 14.96
N THR A 66 -1.43 2.42 15.37
CA THR A 66 -0.29 2.41 14.46
C THR A 66 -0.04 1.05 13.79
N LEU A 67 -0.44 -0.06 14.41
CA LEU A 67 -0.34 -1.38 13.77
C LEU A 67 -1.31 -1.48 12.60
N LEU A 68 -2.56 -1.06 12.79
CA LEU A 68 -3.57 -1.07 11.73
C LEU A 68 -3.18 -0.11 10.58
N ARG A 69 -2.61 1.06 10.90
CA ARG A 69 -2.05 1.99 9.90
C ARG A 69 -0.92 1.36 9.09
N ALA A 70 0.06 0.75 9.75
CA ALA A 70 1.15 0.07 9.05
C ALA A 70 0.67 -1.12 8.19
N GLN A 71 -0.36 -1.83 8.64
CA GLN A 71 -0.99 -2.87 7.83
C GLN A 71 -1.68 -2.28 6.60
N ALA A 72 -2.36 -1.13 6.72
CA ALA A 72 -2.94 -0.41 5.59
C ALA A 72 -1.87 0.00 4.57
N ASP A 73 -0.75 0.55 5.03
CA ASP A 73 0.41 0.89 4.18
C ASP A 73 0.92 -0.32 3.39
N LEU A 74 1.06 -1.46 4.07
CA LEU A 74 1.52 -2.71 3.45
C LEU A 74 0.53 -3.23 2.41
N GLN A 75 -0.77 -3.11 2.68
CA GLN A 75 -1.81 -3.49 1.71
C GLN A 75 -1.85 -2.56 0.51
N LEU A 76 -1.60 -1.25 0.71
CA LEU A 76 -1.47 -0.31 -0.39
C LEU A 76 -0.29 -0.67 -1.30
N ILE A 77 0.89 -0.94 -0.73
CA ILE A 77 2.07 -1.42 -1.49
C ILE A 77 1.71 -2.68 -2.29
N LYS A 78 1.14 -3.70 -1.64
CA LYS A 78 0.74 -4.95 -2.30
C LYS A 78 -0.30 -4.73 -3.39
N GLY A 79 -1.20 -3.77 -3.21
CA GLY A 79 -2.19 -3.39 -4.21
C GLY A 79 -1.53 -2.77 -5.44
N ILE A 80 -0.65 -1.79 -5.24
CA ILE A 80 0.10 -1.13 -6.32
C ILE A 80 0.92 -2.14 -7.14
N LEU A 81 1.60 -3.07 -6.47
CA LEU A 81 2.40 -4.10 -7.14
C LEU A 81 1.57 -5.11 -7.95
N ARG A 82 0.28 -5.25 -7.64
CA ARG A 82 -0.62 -6.15 -8.38
C ARG A 82 -1.34 -5.48 -9.54
N GLN A 83 -1.24 -4.16 -9.68
CA GLN A 83 -1.89 -3.45 -10.78
C GLN A 83 -1.28 -3.87 -12.11
N SER A 84 -2.13 -4.15 -13.09
CA SER A 84 -1.71 -4.40 -14.47
C SER A 84 -1.09 -3.13 -15.06
N PRO A 85 -0.09 -3.23 -15.95
CA PRO A 85 0.50 -2.06 -16.63
C PRO A 85 -0.51 -1.21 -17.41
N ASP A 86 -1.67 -1.76 -17.78
CA ASP A 86 -2.73 -1.03 -18.50
C ASP A 86 -3.75 -0.34 -17.56
N GLU A 87 -3.73 -0.63 -16.26
CA GLU A 87 -4.71 -0.08 -15.30
C GLU A 87 -4.39 1.35 -14.86
N VAL A 88 -3.10 1.71 -14.91
CA VAL A 88 -2.55 3.00 -14.54
C VAL A 88 -1.40 3.26 -15.51
N THR A 89 -1.35 4.46 -16.09
CA THR A 89 -0.27 4.84 -17.02
C THR A 89 0.18 6.27 -16.77
N GLY A 90 1.42 6.58 -17.15
CA GLY A 90 1.94 7.95 -17.15
C GLY A 90 2.08 8.52 -15.74
N GLU A 91 1.43 9.64 -15.46
CA GLU A 91 1.46 10.26 -14.11
C GLU A 91 1.01 9.32 -12.99
N GLY A 92 0.14 8.37 -13.29
CA GLY A 92 -0.28 7.39 -12.30
C GLY A 92 0.83 6.42 -11.89
N ASP A 93 1.71 6.01 -12.80
CA ASP A 93 2.83 5.13 -12.45
C ASP A 93 3.84 5.86 -11.57
N LEU A 94 4.14 7.12 -11.93
CA LEU A 94 4.97 7.98 -11.11
C LEU A 94 4.42 8.10 -9.68
N TYR A 95 3.13 8.39 -9.55
CA TYR A 95 2.50 8.52 -8.24
C TYR A 95 2.47 7.20 -7.47
N ALA A 96 2.17 6.09 -8.15
CA ALA A 96 2.15 4.76 -7.55
C ALA A 96 3.53 4.35 -7.02
N GLY A 97 4.59 4.56 -7.80
CA GLY A 97 5.96 4.29 -7.36
C GLY A 97 6.38 5.16 -6.18
N GLY A 98 6.13 6.47 -6.24
CA GLY A 98 6.39 7.38 -5.12
C GLY A 98 5.62 7.00 -3.84
N ALA A 99 4.34 6.64 -3.98
CA ALA A 99 3.51 6.20 -2.86
C ALA A 99 4.04 4.90 -2.25
N ALA A 100 4.43 3.90 -3.04
CA ALA A 100 4.98 2.65 -2.52
C ALA A 100 6.24 2.88 -1.66
N LEU A 101 7.14 3.77 -2.08
CA LEU A 101 8.34 4.14 -1.32
C LEU A 101 7.98 4.91 -0.04
N ALA A 102 7.03 5.84 -0.12
CA ALA A 102 6.55 6.57 1.05
C ALA A 102 5.91 5.62 2.09
N MET A 103 5.18 4.60 1.65
CA MET A 103 4.56 3.62 2.55
C MET A 103 5.60 2.75 3.29
N LEU A 104 6.74 2.43 2.67
CA LEU A 104 7.85 1.76 3.39
C LEU A 104 8.34 2.61 4.58
N TYR A 105 8.47 3.92 4.36
CA TYR A 105 8.83 4.86 5.41
C TYR A 105 7.76 4.96 6.50
N GLN A 106 6.48 5.06 6.10
CA GLN A 106 5.37 5.10 7.06
C GLN A 106 5.35 3.86 7.95
N ILE A 107 5.53 2.66 7.39
CA ILE A 107 5.59 1.40 8.15
C ILE A 107 6.75 1.42 9.15
N ALA A 108 7.96 1.69 8.69
CA ALA A 108 9.16 1.52 9.52
C ALA A 108 9.33 2.64 10.55
N VAL A 109 9.06 3.89 10.17
CA VAL A 109 9.44 5.07 10.94
C VAL A 109 8.26 5.70 11.65
N VAL A 110 7.19 6.04 10.92
CA VAL A 110 6.07 6.79 11.50
C VAL A 110 5.19 5.89 12.37
N ASN A 111 4.84 4.72 11.85
CA ASN A 111 4.02 3.74 12.57
C ASN A 111 4.87 2.84 13.48
N GLY A 112 6.20 2.79 13.29
CA GLY A 112 7.13 2.07 14.13
C GLY A 112 6.94 0.54 14.09
N ARG A 113 6.62 0.01 12.90
CA ARG A 113 6.33 -1.42 12.66
C ARG A 113 7.27 -2.07 11.62
N PRO A 114 8.61 -1.93 11.75
CA PRO A 114 9.55 -2.51 10.78
C PRO A 114 9.44 -4.03 10.66
N GLU A 115 8.94 -4.73 11.68
CA GLU A 115 8.70 -6.18 11.65
C GLU A 115 7.76 -6.62 10.52
N LEU A 116 6.85 -5.75 10.07
CA LEU A 116 5.97 -6.06 8.95
C LEU A 116 6.73 -6.14 7.62
N LEU A 117 7.83 -5.41 7.48
CA LEU A 117 8.67 -5.43 6.27
C LEU A 117 9.42 -6.76 6.11
N ALA A 118 9.67 -7.48 7.20
CA ALA A 118 10.27 -8.82 7.15
C ALA A 118 9.35 -9.87 6.48
N THR A 119 8.07 -9.55 6.28
CA THR A 119 7.08 -10.46 5.66
C THR A 119 6.98 -10.29 4.14
N VAL A 120 7.76 -9.38 3.56
CA VAL A 120 7.73 -9.06 2.13
C VAL A 120 9.13 -8.95 1.55
N ASP A 121 9.23 -9.07 0.23
CA ASP A 121 10.46 -8.79 -0.50
C ASP A 121 10.59 -7.28 -0.72
N VAL A 122 11.25 -6.61 0.23
CA VAL A 122 11.45 -5.14 0.18
C VAL A 122 12.30 -4.74 -1.02
N GLN A 123 13.23 -5.59 -1.46
CA GLN A 123 14.04 -5.28 -2.64
C GLN A 123 13.15 -5.22 -3.88
N THR A 124 12.30 -6.24 -4.09
CA THR A 124 11.34 -6.25 -5.20
C THR A 124 10.39 -5.05 -5.14
N ILE A 125 9.90 -4.66 -3.95
CA ILE A 125 9.06 -3.46 -3.79
C ILE A 125 9.79 -2.20 -4.29
N ILE A 126 11.04 -2.01 -3.89
CA ILE A 126 11.83 -0.83 -4.27
C ILE A 126 12.11 -0.82 -5.78
N GLU A 127 12.51 -1.95 -6.35
CA GLU A 127 12.79 -2.08 -7.79
C GLU A 127 11.53 -1.78 -8.61
N SER A 128 10.40 -2.40 -8.28
CA SER A 128 9.13 -2.12 -8.96
C SER A 128 8.66 -0.68 -8.80
N ALA A 129 8.89 -0.05 -7.64
CA ALA A 129 8.55 1.36 -7.45
C ALA A 129 9.40 2.28 -8.32
N ILE A 130 10.69 1.97 -8.48
CA ILE A 130 11.59 2.70 -9.37
C ILE A 130 11.16 2.51 -10.82
N ASP A 131 10.92 1.28 -11.24
CA ASP A 131 10.48 0.99 -12.62
C ASP A 131 9.22 1.80 -12.97
N ARG A 132 8.23 1.87 -12.07
CA ARG A 132 7.03 2.71 -12.26
C ARG A 132 7.34 4.21 -12.32
N ILE A 133 8.26 4.70 -11.49
CA ILE A 133 8.69 6.12 -11.57
C ILE A 133 9.32 6.41 -12.93
N GLU A 134 10.09 5.47 -13.48
CA GLU A 134 10.75 5.59 -14.78
C GLU A 134 9.79 5.45 -15.97
N GLU A 135 8.81 4.56 -15.86
CA GLU A 135 7.72 4.40 -16.83
C GLU A 135 6.74 5.57 -16.82
N GLY A 136 6.72 6.33 -15.72
CA GLY A 136 5.94 7.55 -15.55
C GLY A 136 6.22 8.57 -16.64
N SER A 137 5.41 8.54 -17.70
CA SER A 137 5.60 9.32 -18.94
C SER A 137 5.14 10.78 -18.85
N ILE A 138 5.52 11.48 -17.79
CA ILE A 138 5.49 12.94 -17.85
C ILE A 138 6.70 13.46 -18.62
N SER A 139 6.48 14.54 -19.38
CA SER A 139 7.52 15.48 -19.73
C SER A 139 7.47 16.61 -18.70
N PRO A 140 7.98 16.38 -17.46
CA PRO A 140 7.95 17.39 -16.42
C PRO A 140 8.69 18.65 -16.89
N GLU A 141 8.19 19.82 -16.50
CA GLU A 141 8.95 21.04 -16.66
C GLU A 141 10.25 20.94 -15.85
N PRO A 142 11.35 21.59 -16.27
CA PRO A 142 12.63 21.47 -15.58
C PRO A 142 12.58 21.78 -14.07
N GLN A 143 11.68 22.68 -13.64
CA GLN A 143 11.49 22.97 -12.22
C GLN A 143 10.79 21.83 -11.44
N GLU A 144 9.96 21.02 -12.09
CA GLU A 144 9.28 19.88 -11.47
C GLU A 144 10.27 18.72 -11.29
N VAL A 145 11.15 18.49 -12.28
CA VAL A 145 12.28 17.55 -12.16
C VAL A 145 13.19 17.95 -11.01
N ALA A 146 13.52 19.25 -10.88
CA ALA A 146 14.35 19.74 -9.79
C ALA A 146 13.70 19.52 -8.42
N ALA A 147 12.41 19.81 -8.29
CA ALA A 147 11.65 19.59 -7.04
C ALA A 147 11.58 18.10 -6.68
N LEU A 148 11.31 17.21 -7.64
CA LEU A 148 11.32 15.76 -7.42
C LEU A 148 12.71 15.26 -7.02
N THR A 149 13.75 15.74 -7.69
CA THR A 149 15.15 15.40 -7.39
C THR A 149 15.53 15.78 -5.96
N GLU A 150 15.14 16.98 -5.53
CA GLU A 150 15.32 17.47 -4.17
C GLU A 150 14.55 16.62 -3.15
N TRP A 151 13.27 16.32 -3.43
CA TRP A 151 12.44 15.47 -2.59
C TRP A 151 13.04 14.07 -2.38
N LEU A 152 13.54 13.44 -3.46
CA LEU A 152 14.21 12.14 -3.40
C LEU A 152 15.46 12.18 -2.50
N GLN A 153 16.27 13.24 -2.60
CA GLN A 153 17.47 13.42 -1.78
C GLN A 153 17.13 13.62 -0.30
N GLN A 154 16.13 14.44 0.00
CA GLN A 154 15.69 14.68 1.36
C GLN A 154 15.12 13.39 1.99
N THR A 155 14.30 12.65 1.26
CA THR A 155 13.76 11.36 1.70
C THR A 155 14.87 10.35 1.96
N ALA A 156 15.86 10.26 1.07
CA ALA A 156 17.02 9.40 1.26
C ALA A 156 17.83 9.77 2.52
N ALA A 157 18.00 11.07 2.80
CA ALA A 157 18.69 11.52 4.00
C ALA A 157 17.96 11.13 5.28
N VAL A 158 16.63 11.28 5.31
CA VAL A 158 15.79 10.86 6.45
C VAL A 158 15.87 9.35 6.69
N LEU A 159 15.81 8.56 5.62
CA LEU A 159 15.92 7.09 5.68
C LEU A 159 17.30 6.64 6.18
N THR A 160 18.38 7.27 5.69
CA THR A 160 19.75 6.98 6.12
C THR A 160 19.96 7.26 7.61
N ALA A 161 19.29 8.28 8.16
CA ALA A 161 19.42 8.66 9.56
C ALA A 161 18.85 7.64 10.57
N GLN A 162 18.09 6.64 10.11
CA GLN A 162 17.46 5.63 10.97
C GLN A 162 18.38 4.47 11.36
N ASP A 163 19.60 4.38 10.78
CA ASP A 163 20.58 3.29 11.03
C ASP A 163 20.01 1.87 10.81
N ASP A 164 19.04 1.74 9.91
CA ASP A 164 18.46 0.47 9.49
C ASP A 164 19.02 0.05 8.11
N PRO A 165 19.53 -1.18 7.94
CA PRO A 165 20.12 -1.61 6.67
C PRO A 165 19.15 -1.59 5.47
N ILE A 166 17.87 -1.91 5.70
CA ILE A 166 16.84 -1.91 4.66
C ILE A 166 16.54 -0.46 4.25
N LEU A 167 16.39 0.43 5.23
CA LEU A 167 16.16 1.85 4.94
C LEU A 167 17.38 2.51 4.30
N THR A 168 18.58 2.08 4.63
CA THR A 168 19.84 2.53 3.99
C THR A 168 19.88 2.11 2.52
N LEU A 169 19.50 0.87 2.20
CA LEU A 169 19.39 0.42 0.81
C LEU A 169 18.37 1.24 0.03
N ALA A 170 17.18 1.45 0.61
CA ALA A 170 16.15 2.30 0.01
C ALA A 170 16.67 3.72 -0.26
N ALA A 171 17.35 4.33 0.72
CA ALA A 171 17.97 5.64 0.59
C ALA A 171 18.97 5.70 -0.58
N GLN A 172 19.86 4.70 -0.70
CA GLN A 172 20.83 4.65 -1.79
C GLN A 172 20.13 4.60 -3.16
N ARG A 173 19.06 3.80 -3.29
CA ARG A 173 18.31 3.72 -4.55
C ARG A 173 17.60 5.02 -4.91
N LEU A 174 17.06 5.74 -3.92
CA LEU A 174 16.47 7.08 -4.13
C LEU A 174 17.53 8.09 -4.59
N LEU A 175 18.76 8.03 -4.05
CA LEU A 175 19.88 8.88 -4.48
C LEU A 175 20.33 8.54 -5.91
N ASP A 176 20.36 7.26 -6.27
CA ASP A 176 20.68 6.82 -7.62
C ASP A 176 19.64 7.35 -8.63
N LEU A 177 18.34 7.24 -8.30
CA LEU A 177 17.25 7.78 -9.11
C LEU A 177 17.35 9.31 -9.24
N SER A 178 17.54 10.02 -8.13
CA SER A 178 17.75 11.47 -8.11
C SER A 178 18.91 11.90 -9.01
N SER A 179 20.04 11.19 -8.94
CA SER A 179 21.23 11.48 -9.76
C SER A 179 20.96 11.27 -11.26
N ARG A 180 20.15 10.27 -11.62
CA ARG A 180 19.74 10.03 -13.01
C ARG A 180 18.84 11.15 -13.53
N LEU A 181 17.85 11.58 -12.74
CA LEU A 181 16.95 12.69 -13.09
C LEU A 181 17.69 14.04 -13.21
N ALA A 182 18.70 14.29 -12.38
CA ALA A 182 19.50 15.52 -12.44
C ALA A 182 20.47 15.58 -13.64
N GLY A 183 20.82 14.42 -14.22
CA GLY A 183 21.83 14.30 -15.28
C GLY A 183 21.29 14.34 -16.71
N THR A 184 19.97 14.45 -16.90
CA THR A 184 19.34 14.47 -18.23
C THR A 184 19.26 15.89 -18.78
N ASP A 185 20.15 16.25 -19.71
CA ASP A 185 20.05 17.46 -20.55
C ASP A 185 18.98 17.33 -21.67
N ASP A 186 18.31 16.17 -21.77
CA ASP A 186 17.27 15.86 -22.76
C ASP A 186 15.87 15.93 -22.10
N PRO A 187 14.96 16.81 -22.56
CA PRO A 187 13.59 16.93 -22.03
C PRO A 187 12.68 15.76 -22.43
N SER A 188 13.14 14.88 -23.32
CA SER A 188 12.52 13.58 -23.52
C SER A 188 13.28 12.56 -22.70
N ILE A 189 12.62 11.96 -21.71
CA ILE A 189 13.20 10.89 -20.91
C ILE A 189 12.81 9.55 -21.58
N PRO A 190 13.66 8.92 -22.42
CA PRO A 190 13.61 7.49 -22.63
C PRO A 190 14.70 6.88 -21.75
N ILE A 191 14.35 6.47 -20.52
CA ILE A 191 15.28 5.70 -19.70
C ILE A 191 15.46 4.35 -20.38
N THR A 192 16.65 4.11 -20.93
CA THR A 192 17.02 2.81 -21.49
C THR A 192 17.90 2.10 -20.46
N LEU A 193 17.35 1.08 -19.81
CA LEU A 193 18.06 0.25 -18.84
C LEU A 193 19.07 -0.64 -19.57
N THR A 194 20.36 -0.51 -19.26
CA THR A 194 21.41 -1.41 -19.76
C THR A 194 21.52 -2.65 -18.88
N GLU A 195 21.58 -3.84 -19.50
CA GLU A 195 21.48 -5.18 -18.89
C GLU A 195 22.56 -5.55 -17.84
N ASP A 196 23.54 -4.69 -17.54
CA ASP A 196 24.72 -5.06 -16.73
C ASP A 196 24.53 -4.95 -15.20
N ALA A 197 23.30 -4.77 -14.68
CA ALA A 197 23.06 -4.62 -13.24
C ALA A 197 22.75 -5.93 -12.47
N PHE A 198 22.62 -7.08 -13.14
CA PHE A 198 22.09 -8.30 -12.51
C PHE A 198 23.10 -9.44 -12.47
N SER A 199 23.73 -9.63 -11.30
CA SER A 199 24.28 -10.92 -10.89
C SER A 199 24.05 -11.08 -9.39
N PHE A 200 23.13 -11.97 -9.00
CA PHE A 200 23.03 -12.45 -7.63
C PHE A 200 22.82 -13.97 -7.59
N VAL A 201 23.52 -14.60 -6.64
CA VAL A 201 23.43 -16.03 -6.31
C VAL A 201 22.38 -16.18 -5.22
N PHE A 202 21.30 -16.92 -5.49
CA PHE A 202 20.27 -17.26 -4.51
C PHE A 202 20.76 -18.36 -3.55
N GLY A 203 20.65 -18.09 -2.25
CA GLY A 203 20.71 -19.10 -1.19
C GLY A 203 19.33 -19.21 -0.54
N GLU A 204 18.73 -20.38 -0.60
CA GLU A 204 17.36 -20.70 -0.20
C GLU A 204 17.04 -20.36 1.26
N ALA A 205 15.94 -19.64 1.48
CA ALA A 205 15.17 -19.70 2.72
C ALA A 205 13.70 -19.91 2.34
N SER A 206 13.18 -21.11 2.62
CA SER A 206 11.78 -21.46 2.44
C SER A 206 10.96 -20.98 3.64
N VAL A 207 9.93 -20.18 3.37
CA VAL A 207 8.83 -19.94 4.31
C VAL A 207 7.58 -20.60 3.71
N SER A 208 6.90 -21.41 4.53
CA SER A 208 5.71 -22.15 4.13
C SER A 208 4.54 -21.19 3.85
N PRO A 209 3.79 -21.36 2.74
CA PRO A 209 2.60 -20.56 2.41
C PRO A 209 1.46 -20.58 3.44
N GLY A 210 1.50 -21.49 4.42
CA GLY A 210 0.43 -21.66 5.42
C GLY A 210 0.33 -20.53 6.44
N ASP A 211 1.42 -19.86 6.81
CA ASP A 211 1.44 -18.91 7.93
C ASP A 211 0.95 -17.50 7.55
N VAL A 212 0.75 -17.22 6.26
CA VAL A 212 0.31 -15.91 5.73
C VAL A 212 -1.21 -15.85 5.52
N ILE A 213 -1.88 -16.99 5.43
CA ILE A 213 -3.29 -17.07 5.02
C ILE A 213 -4.25 -16.76 6.18
N ASP A 214 -3.87 -17.05 7.43
CA ASP A 214 -4.73 -16.83 8.61
C ASP A 214 -4.83 -15.36 9.05
N GLY A 215 -3.97 -14.47 8.54
CA GLY A 215 -4.00 -13.04 8.88
C GLY A 215 -4.86 -12.16 7.95
N ILE A 216 -5.36 -12.69 6.83
CA ILE A 216 -6.03 -11.90 5.78
C ILE A 216 -7.56 -12.02 5.84
N THR A 217 -8.09 -13.09 6.44
CA THR A 217 -9.54 -13.39 6.47
C THR A 217 -10.35 -12.58 7.48
N ASP A 218 -9.72 -11.85 8.41
CA ASP A 218 -10.42 -11.19 9.53
C ASP A 218 -10.84 -9.73 9.27
N ILE A 219 -10.44 -9.11 8.15
CA ILE A 219 -10.63 -7.65 7.92
C ILE A 219 -11.77 -7.32 6.93
N TRP A 220 -12.35 -8.31 6.25
CA TRP A 220 -13.32 -8.08 5.16
C TRP A 220 -14.67 -8.76 5.42
N SER A 221 -15.64 -7.95 5.88
CA SER A 221 -17.09 -8.12 6.15
C SER A 221 -17.78 -9.50 6.18
N SER A 222 -18.74 -9.61 7.13
CA SER A 222 -19.67 -10.75 7.35
C SER A 222 -20.66 -11.03 6.20
N GLU A 223 -20.79 -10.12 5.25
CA GLU A 223 -21.73 -10.23 4.13
C GLU A 223 -21.28 -11.33 3.14
N THR A 224 -19.97 -11.42 2.89
CA THR A 224 -19.34 -12.43 2.01
C THR A 224 -19.41 -13.85 2.58
N LEU A 225 -19.35 -14.01 3.91
CA LEU A 225 -19.44 -15.32 4.56
C LEU A 225 -20.85 -15.92 4.48
N THR A 226 -21.88 -15.08 4.48
CA THR A 226 -23.28 -15.53 4.44
C THR A 226 -23.66 -16.01 3.04
N GLU A 227 -23.21 -15.32 1.99
CA GLU A 227 -23.39 -15.76 0.59
C GLU A 227 -22.58 -17.02 0.27
N PHE A 228 -21.36 -17.15 0.82
CA PHE A 228 -20.54 -18.34 0.65
C PHE A 228 -21.13 -19.58 1.35
N ALA A 229 -21.63 -19.43 2.58
CA ALA A 229 -22.29 -20.49 3.34
C ALA A 229 -23.62 -20.93 2.70
N ALA A 230 -24.38 -19.98 2.12
CA ALA A 230 -25.60 -20.30 1.37
C ALA A 230 -25.31 -21.05 0.06
N ALA A 231 -24.16 -20.81 -0.58
CA ALA A 231 -23.77 -21.44 -1.84
C ALA A 231 -23.18 -22.87 -1.67
N HIS A 232 -22.79 -23.28 -0.46
CA HIS A 232 -22.02 -24.52 -0.24
C HIS A 232 -22.61 -25.46 0.84
N HIS A 233 -23.92 -25.41 1.06
CA HIS A 233 -24.64 -26.19 2.09
C HIS A 233 -24.46 -27.73 2.01
N GLU A 234 -23.89 -28.31 0.95
CA GLU A 234 -23.69 -29.77 0.84
C GLU A 234 -22.26 -30.26 1.16
N ALA A 235 -21.31 -29.37 1.45
CA ALA A 235 -19.98 -29.78 1.85
C ALA A 235 -19.74 -29.44 3.33
N LEU A 236 -19.41 -30.46 4.12
CA LEU A 236 -18.66 -30.43 5.40
C LEU A 236 -19.48 -30.71 6.68
N PRO A 237 -19.76 -32.00 6.98
CA PRO A 237 -20.04 -32.46 8.34
C PRO A 237 -18.83 -32.31 9.29
N GLU A 238 -17.60 -32.29 8.77
CA GLU A 238 -16.37 -32.36 9.59
C GLU A 238 -15.94 -31.02 10.20
N ILE A 239 -16.35 -29.88 9.63
CA ILE A 239 -16.05 -28.55 10.20
C ILE A 239 -16.93 -28.24 11.42
N ARG A 240 -18.12 -28.85 11.50
CA ARG A 240 -19.08 -28.61 12.58
C ARG A 240 -18.58 -29.08 13.94
N GLU A 241 -17.84 -30.19 14.01
CA GLU A 241 -17.33 -30.68 15.29
C GLU A 241 -16.18 -29.83 15.85
N HIS A 242 -15.33 -29.25 15.00
CA HIS A 242 -14.24 -28.39 15.47
C HIS A 242 -14.70 -26.98 15.85
N LEU A 243 -15.78 -26.46 15.23
CA LEU A 243 -16.32 -25.15 15.58
C LEU A 243 -17.11 -25.14 16.90
N LEU A 244 -17.64 -26.29 17.35
CA LEU A 244 -18.40 -26.37 18.61
C LEU A 244 -17.50 -26.36 19.87
N ASP A 245 -16.22 -26.69 19.73
CA ASP A 245 -15.25 -26.63 20.84
C ASP A 245 -14.69 -25.22 21.08
N PHE A 246 -14.86 -24.29 20.14
CA PHE A 246 -14.30 -22.93 20.22
C PHE A 246 -15.28 -21.86 20.73
N LEU A 247 -16.55 -22.19 20.97
CA LEU A 247 -17.51 -21.25 21.56
C LEU A 247 -17.54 -21.40 23.10
N PRO A 248 -17.41 -20.30 23.87
CA PRO A 248 -17.53 -20.36 25.31
C PRO A 248 -18.94 -20.83 25.70
N LYS A 249 -19.01 -21.91 26.50
CA LYS A 249 -20.22 -22.40 27.15
C LYS A 249 -20.84 -21.29 28.02
N LYS A 250 -21.73 -20.48 27.44
CA LYS A 250 -22.76 -19.71 28.15
C LYS A 250 -23.76 -19.13 27.16
N LEU A 251 -24.74 -19.95 26.80
CA LEU A 251 -26.09 -19.50 26.47
C LEU A 251 -27.00 -20.73 26.63
N ASP A 252 -27.56 -20.88 27.83
CA ASP A 252 -28.71 -21.74 28.06
C ASP A 252 -29.90 -21.11 27.30
N PHE A 253 -30.22 -21.67 26.13
CA PHE A 253 -31.54 -21.54 25.54
C PHE A 253 -32.27 -22.86 25.78
N HIS A 254 -33.19 -22.85 26.74
CA HIS A 254 -34.27 -23.84 26.81
C HIS A 254 -35.11 -23.72 25.54
N ALA A 255 -34.88 -24.61 24.57
CA ALA A 255 -35.84 -24.89 23.52
C ALA A 255 -36.79 -25.97 24.04
N ASP A 256 -37.96 -25.53 24.50
CA ASP A 256 -39.13 -26.37 24.69
C ASP A 256 -39.68 -26.73 23.30
N LEU A 257 -39.49 -28.00 22.90
CA LEU A 257 -40.13 -28.61 21.74
C LEU A 257 -40.67 -29.97 22.15
N GLY A 258 -41.92 -29.97 22.58
CA GLY A 258 -42.84 -31.12 22.63
C GLY A 258 -44.25 -30.52 22.77
N ASP A 259 -45.27 -30.86 22.02
CA ASP A 259 -45.53 -32.02 21.19
C ASP A 259 -46.52 -31.63 20.08
N PHE A 260 -46.35 -32.22 18.90
CA PHE A 260 -47.45 -32.43 17.96
C PHE A 260 -47.89 -33.90 18.05
N THR A 261 -49.06 -34.12 18.65
CA THR A 261 -50.02 -35.21 18.39
C THR A 261 -51.38 -34.62 18.83
N LEU A 262 -52.47 -34.56 18.07
CA LEU A 262 -52.97 -35.21 16.85
C LEU A 262 -53.69 -34.17 15.98
#